data_AF-A0A211Z080-F1
#
_entry.id   AF-A0A211Z080-F1
#
_cell.length_a   1.000
_cell.length_b   1.000
_cell.length_c   1.000
_cell.angle_alpha   90.00
_cell.angle_beta   90.00
_cell.angle_gamma   90.00
#
_symmetry.space_group_name_H-M   'P 1'
#
loop_
_entity.id
_entity.type
_entity.pdbx_description
1 polymer ?
#
loop_
_entity_poly.entity_id
_entity_poly.type
_entity_poly.pdbx_seq_one_letter_code
_entity_poly.pdbx_strand_id
1 'polypeptide(L)'
;MLPALLRWSLPAIALLLAAAPAAADPISDPPVTDPMSDGFEGGRIPPQIWSPCRRPEGRFFIDDMMARSGRYSAGMALLPTPDLPPAIEAVNGPHTRSGCIDSDTDMDFMAGSDQRAELWLRETEPKGTDLWYGFSFRIDAAPAPAADNRRLLVGQWKQAGQYSPFLGQRFRNRKFYLTVEQDGPARLQQCRVLVAWEDGFDVSEFPPHRSFLHDGFDPAGNKLAPDYTTDCGSDLTIDRRASLPSPYGAWVDMVVHIKVDAQPDDLIEIWANGEKIVTVRGRLGYRDSGRQYFKIGPYRDPGETPVVAHLDNFGLGHSFEEVDPRRFDK
;
A
#
# COMPACT_ATOMS: atom_id res chain seq x y z
N MET A 1 74.62 57.60 15.02
CA MET A 1 74.51 57.99 16.44
C MET A 1 73.03 58.01 16.80
N LEU A 2 72.60 57.16 17.75
CA LEU A 2 71.26 57.17 18.38
C LEU A 2 71.07 58.48 19.19
N PRO A 3 69.85 58.91 19.62
CA PRO A 3 68.81 58.04 20.19
C PRO A 3 67.31 58.40 20.04
N ALA A 4 66.50 57.41 20.42
CA ALA A 4 65.24 57.45 21.18
C ALA A 4 64.05 58.30 20.69
N LEU A 5 63.02 57.62 20.18
CA LEU A 5 61.63 58.03 20.38
C LEU A 5 60.76 56.88 20.88
N LEU A 6 59.82 57.29 21.71
CA LEU A 6 59.13 56.60 22.79
C LEU A 6 57.96 55.75 22.27
N ARG A 7 57.82 54.53 22.81
CA ARG A 7 56.65 53.67 22.61
C ARG A 7 55.45 54.19 23.40
N TRP A 8 54.36 54.53 22.72
CA TRP A 8 53.02 54.57 23.31
C TRP A 8 52.11 53.62 22.53
N SER A 9 51.61 52.61 23.22
CA SER A 9 50.74 51.55 22.72
C SER A 9 49.29 52.04 22.70
N LEU A 10 48.62 51.99 21.55
CA LEU A 10 47.16 52.07 21.46
C LEU A 10 46.59 50.65 21.34
N PRO A 11 45.52 50.31 22.08
CA PRO A 11 44.93 48.98 22.02
C PRO A 11 44.12 48.81 20.73
N ALA A 12 44.27 47.65 20.10
CA ALA A 12 43.40 47.21 19.02
C ALA A 12 41.99 46.98 19.58
N ILE A 13 41.03 47.82 19.17
CA ILE A 13 39.60 47.57 19.39
C ILE A 13 39.20 46.50 18.37
N ALA A 14 39.09 45.26 18.82
CA ALA A 14 38.49 44.18 18.05
C ALA A 14 36.97 44.39 18.03
N LEU A 15 36.43 44.67 16.84
CA LEU A 15 34.99 44.63 16.58
C LEU A 15 34.53 43.16 16.64
N LEU A 16 34.00 42.74 17.79
CA LEU A 16 33.27 41.48 17.93
C LEU A 16 31.91 41.64 17.23
N LEU A 17 31.84 41.26 15.96
CA LEU A 17 30.58 40.93 15.30
C LEU A 17 30.03 39.65 15.96
N ALA A 18 29.13 39.83 16.93
CA ALA A 18 28.33 38.75 17.45
C ALA A 18 27.43 38.24 16.31
N ALA A 19 27.81 37.12 15.69
CA ALA A 19 26.90 36.34 14.89
C ALA A 19 25.81 35.82 15.83
N ALA A 20 24.62 36.42 15.75
CA ALA A 20 23.43 35.83 16.34
C ALA A 20 23.26 34.42 15.76
N PRO A 21 23.03 33.38 16.58
CA PRO A 21 22.66 32.09 16.04
C PRO A 21 21.37 32.30 15.25
N ALA A 22 21.42 32.01 13.94
CA ALA A 22 20.20 31.83 13.18
C ALA A 22 19.36 30.81 13.95
N ALA A 23 18.17 31.22 14.36
CA ALA A 23 17.20 30.31 14.92
C ALA A 23 16.99 29.21 13.87
N ALA A 24 17.47 28.00 14.16
CA ALA A 24 17.01 26.83 13.47
C ALA A 24 15.50 26.78 13.74
N ASP A 25 14.70 26.90 12.68
CA ASP A 25 13.32 26.46 12.75
C ASP A 25 13.34 25.01 13.28
N PRO A 26 12.54 24.68 14.30
CA PRO A 26 12.35 23.29 14.64
C PRO A 26 11.55 22.71 13.47
N ILE A 27 12.24 22.11 12.51
CA ILE A 27 11.67 21.01 11.76
C ILE A 27 11.41 19.95 12.82
N SER A 28 10.22 19.99 13.41
CA SER A 28 9.70 18.85 14.13
C SER A 28 9.69 17.72 13.11
N ASP A 29 10.54 16.72 13.31
CA ASP A 29 10.34 15.41 12.70
C ASP A 29 8.85 15.07 12.84
N PRO A 30 8.14 14.70 11.76
CA PRO A 30 6.77 14.27 11.91
C PRO A 30 6.75 13.08 12.88
N PRO A 31 5.66 12.88 13.65
CA PRO A 31 5.58 11.76 14.56
C PRO A 31 5.73 10.48 13.75
N VAL A 32 6.89 9.86 13.87
CA VAL A 32 7.12 8.48 13.46
C VAL A 32 6.12 7.67 14.27
N THR A 33 5.20 6.95 13.62
CA THR A 33 4.17 6.17 14.31
C THR A 33 4.81 5.32 15.40
N ASP A 34 4.25 5.33 16.61
CA ASP A 34 4.64 4.35 17.61
C ASP A 34 4.40 2.95 17.02
N PRO A 35 5.35 2.01 17.18
CA PRO A 35 5.14 0.64 16.75
C PRO A 35 3.83 0.10 17.31
N MET A 36 3.03 -0.51 16.44
CA MET A 36 1.75 -1.10 16.82
C MET A 36 1.64 -2.51 16.32
N SER A 37 0.83 -3.32 17.01
CA SER A 37 0.59 -4.69 16.58
C SER A 37 -0.76 -5.21 17.03
N ASP A 38 -1.27 -6.17 16.27
CA ASP A 38 -2.56 -6.79 16.51
C ASP A 38 -2.55 -8.25 16.03
N GLY A 39 -2.57 -9.17 16.99
CA GLY A 39 -2.81 -10.60 16.74
C GLY A 39 -4.26 -11.00 17.05
N PHE A 40 -5.17 -10.03 17.21
CA PHE A 40 -6.61 -10.28 17.45
C PHE A 40 -6.99 -11.07 18.71
N GLU A 41 -6.02 -11.34 19.61
CA GLU A 41 -6.17 -12.12 20.84
C GLU A 41 -7.24 -11.58 21.83
N GLY A 42 -7.65 -10.33 21.66
CA GLY A 42 -8.78 -9.75 22.39
C GLY A 42 -10.16 -10.28 21.98
N GLY A 43 -10.24 -11.16 20.97
CA GLY A 43 -11.50 -11.74 20.48
C GLY A 43 -12.39 -10.72 19.77
N ARG A 44 -11.82 -9.60 19.30
CA ARG A 44 -12.52 -8.52 18.58
C ARG A 44 -11.57 -7.80 17.63
N ILE A 45 -12.12 -7.18 16.59
CA ILE A 45 -11.37 -6.27 15.72
C ILE A 45 -11.18 -4.94 16.47
N PRO A 46 -9.96 -4.55 16.86
CA PRO A 46 -9.75 -3.39 17.71
C PRO A 46 -10.00 -2.07 16.96
N PRO A 47 -11.01 -1.26 17.35
CA PRO A 47 -11.42 -0.06 16.62
C PRO A 47 -10.42 1.10 16.72
N GLN A 48 -9.40 0.98 17.57
CA GLN A 48 -8.30 1.92 17.66
C GLN A 48 -7.23 1.70 16.59
N ILE A 49 -7.14 0.49 16.03
CA ILE A 49 -6.19 0.14 14.95
C ILE A 49 -6.92 0.11 13.61
N TRP A 50 -8.09 -0.52 13.57
CA TRP A 50 -8.79 -0.79 12.32
C TRP A 50 -10.11 -0.03 12.20
N SER A 51 -10.41 0.38 10.98
CA SER A 51 -11.70 0.89 10.55
C SER A 51 -12.26 -0.05 9.47
N PRO A 52 -13.20 -0.94 9.81
CA PRO A 52 -13.85 -1.78 8.82
C PRO A 52 -14.67 -0.94 7.82
N CYS A 53 -14.45 -1.14 6.52
CA CYS A 53 -15.25 -0.52 5.47
C CYS A 53 -16.65 -1.16 5.45
N ARG A 54 -17.63 -0.51 6.07
CA ARG A 54 -18.97 -1.09 6.15
C ARG A 54 -19.72 -0.99 4.83
N ARG A 55 -20.14 -2.15 4.32
CA ARG A 55 -20.98 -2.30 3.14
C ARG A 55 -21.91 -3.51 3.26
N PRO A 56 -23.07 -3.55 2.56
CA PRO A 56 -24.01 -4.65 2.65
C PRO A 56 -23.44 -6.01 2.26
N GLU A 57 -22.50 -6.06 1.30
CA GLU A 57 -21.83 -7.27 0.84
C GLU A 57 -20.69 -7.75 1.76
N GLY A 58 -20.17 -6.86 2.62
CA GLY A 58 -19.00 -7.12 3.45
C GLY A 58 -19.37 -7.69 4.82
N ARG A 59 -18.62 -8.67 5.30
CA ARG A 59 -18.67 -9.18 6.67
C ARG A 59 -17.29 -9.14 7.29
N PHE A 60 -17.25 -8.79 8.57
CA PHE A 60 -16.05 -8.77 9.38
C PHE A 60 -16.33 -9.59 10.64
N PHE A 61 -15.43 -10.49 10.99
CA PHE A 61 -15.60 -11.39 12.13
C PHE A 61 -14.26 -11.75 12.74
N ILE A 62 -14.31 -12.33 13.94
CA ILE A 62 -13.17 -12.97 14.57
C ILE A 62 -13.33 -14.47 14.42
N ASP A 63 -12.27 -15.14 13.99
CA ASP A 63 -12.23 -16.58 13.75
C ASP A 63 -11.33 -17.24 14.80
N ASP A 64 -11.83 -18.27 15.49
CA ASP A 64 -11.10 -19.05 16.49
C ASP A 64 -10.70 -20.45 16.00
N MET A 65 -11.04 -20.76 14.75
CA MET A 65 -10.69 -22.00 14.06
C MET A 65 -9.58 -21.77 13.03
N MET A 66 -9.45 -20.53 12.53
CA MET A 66 -8.49 -20.13 11.51
C MET A 66 -7.54 -19.06 12.04
N ALA A 67 -6.76 -19.36 13.07
CA ALA A 67 -5.65 -18.51 13.52
C ALA A 67 -4.34 -18.91 12.84
N ARG A 68 -3.44 -17.96 12.57
CA ARG A 68 -2.06 -18.28 12.17
C ARG A 68 -1.28 -18.71 13.41
N SER A 69 -1.41 -17.94 14.48
CA SER A 69 -0.85 -18.20 15.81
C SER A 69 -1.81 -17.69 16.87
N GLY A 70 -1.61 -18.08 18.14
CA GLY A 70 -2.53 -17.67 19.20
C GLY A 70 -3.90 -18.32 19.05
N ARG A 71 -4.95 -17.57 19.39
CA ARG A 71 -6.33 -18.06 19.45
C ARG A 71 -7.22 -17.52 18.35
N TYR A 72 -6.98 -16.30 17.90
CA TYR A 72 -7.94 -15.58 17.06
C TYR A 72 -7.27 -14.98 15.83
N SER A 73 -8.02 -14.87 14.74
CA SER A 73 -7.67 -14.01 13.60
C SER A 73 -8.85 -13.15 13.19
N ALA A 74 -8.61 -12.14 12.34
CA ALA A 74 -9.67 -11.36 11.72
C ALA A 74 -10.04 -11.92 10.35
N GLY A 75 -11.32 -12.25 10.18
CA GLY A 75 -11.91 -12.65 8.91
C GLY A 75 -12.61 -11.48 8.21
N MET A 76 -12.41 -11.39 6.90
CA MET A 76 -13.05 -10.42 5.99
C MET A 76 -13.67 -11.19 4.82
N ALA A 77 -14.99 -11.16 4.73
CA ALA A 77 -15.73 -11.92 3.71
C ALA A 77 -16.56 -11.01 2.82
N LEU A 78 -16.45 -11.24 1.52
CA LEU A 78 -17.41 -10.82 0.51
C LEU A 78 -18.38 -11.98 0.28
N LEU A 79 -19.64 -11.76 0.61
CA LEU A 79 -20.70 -12.75 0.41
C LEU A 79 -21.69 -12.24 -0.66
N PRO A 80 -22.19 -13.11 -1.55
CA PRO A 80 -23.32 -12.76 -2.38
C PRO A 80 -24.52 -12.40 -1.50
N THR A 81 -25.10 -11.23 -1.71
CA THR A 81 -26.31 -10.77 -1.04
C THR A 81 -27.46 -10.78 -2.04
N PRO A 82 -28.52 -11.58 -1.83
CA PRO A 82 -29.66 -11.66 -2.74
C PRO A 82 -30.36 -10.32 -3.03
N ASP A 83 -30.26 -9.37 -2.09
CA ASP A 83 -30.93 -8.07 -2.14
C ASP A 83 -30.10 -6.98 -2.82
N LEU A 84 -28.80 -7.23 -3.09
CA LEU A 84 -28.04 -6.28 -3.92
C LEU A 84 -28.42 -6.52 -5.38
N PRO A 85 -28.68 -5.45 -6.16
CA PRO A 85 -28.92 -5.60 -7.58
C PRO A 85 -27.77 -6.40 -8.21
N PRO A 86 -28.06 -7.28 -9.19
CA PRO A 86 -27.00 -7.98 -9.90
C PRO A 86 -25.99 -6.96 -10.38
N ALA A 87 -24.71 -7.32 -10.22
CA ALA A 87 -23.56 -6.61 -10.76
C ALA A 87 -23.94 -5.93 -12.08
N ILE A 88 -23.99 -4.59 -12.13
CA ILE A 88 -24.06 -3.94 -13.42
C ILE A 88 -22.65 -4.10 -13.97
N GLU A 89 -22.43 -5.12 -14.80
CA GLU A 89 -21.24 -5.13 -15.65
C GLU A 89 -21.19 -3.76 -16.30
N ALA A 90 -20.11 -3.01 -16.07
CA ALA A 90 -19.93 -1.70 -16.68
C ALA A 90 -19.74 -1.92 -18.19
N VAL A 91 -20.84 -2.19 -18.88
CA VAL A 91 -20.92 -2.31 -20.33
C VAL A 91 -20.76 -0.89 -20.86
N ASN A 92 -19.51 -0.49 -21.05
CA ASN A 92 -19.07 0.74 -21.71
C ASN A 92 -19.21 2.07 -20.93
N GLY A 93 -19.37 2.03 -19.60
CA GLY A 93 -19.33 3.23 -18.75
C GLY A 93 -18.00 3.39 -18.00
N PRO A 94 -17.59 4.61 -17.58
CA PRO A 94 -16.45 4.76 -16.68
C PRO A 94 -16.72 3.97 -15.39
N HIS A 95 -15.79 3.08 -15.00
CA HIS A 95 -15.84 2.40 -13.71
C HIS A 95 -16.00 3.45 -12.58
N THR A 96 -17.18 3.52 -11.98
CA THR A 96 -17.45 4.39 -10.84
C THR A 96 -17.00 3.68 -9.57
N ARG A 97 -15.98 4.23 -8.91
CA ARG A 97 -15.45 3.71 -7.63
C ARG A 97 -16.45 4.01 -6.52
N SER A 98 -16.82 3.01 -5.73
CA SER A 98 -17.74 3.19 -4.60
C SER A 98 -16.96 3.44 -3.30
N GLY A 99 -17.55 4.18 -2.36
CA GLY A 99 -16.99 4.42 -1.02
C GLY A 99 -17.54 3.47 0.05
N CYS A 100 -17.13 3.65 1.31
CA CYS A 100 -17.69 2.94 2.47
C CYS A 100 -18.83 3.76 3.06
N ILE A 101 -19.87 3.12 3.61
CA ILE A 101 -21.08 3.83 4.09
C ILE A 101 -20.77 4.82 5.22
N ASP A 102 -19.80 4.52 6.08
CA ASP A 102 -19.56 5.25 7.33
C ASP A 102 -18.11 5.74 7.52
N SER A 103 -17.23 5.41 6.58
CA SER A 103 -15.78 5.55 6.75
C SER A 103 -15.09 6.24 5.56
N ASP A 104 -15.82 6.54 4.49
CA ASP A 104 -15.31 7.28 3.33
C ASP A 104 -16.06 8.62 3.24
N THR A 105 -15.37 9.73 3.46
CA THR A 105 -15.97 11.08 3.42
C THR A 105 -16.09 11.62 1.99
N ASP A 106 -15.37 11.02 1.05
CA ASP A 106 -15.13 11.60 -0.27
C ASP A 106 -15.86 10.82 -1.37
N MET A 107 -16.46 9.67 -1.05
CA MET A 107 -17.18 8.82 -1.99
C MET A 107 -18.41 8.19 -1.37
N ASP A 108 -19.55 8.31 -2.04
CA ASP A 108 -20.77 7.62 -1.68
C ASP A 108 -20.68 6.11 -2.00
N PHE A 109 -21.38 5.30 -1.23
CA PHE A 109 -21.61 3.90 -1.58
C PHE A 109 -22.55 3.81 -2.80
N MET A 110 -22.09 3.16 -3.86
CA MET A 110 -22.87 2.85 -5.06
C MET A 110 -23.08 1.34 -5.18
N ALA A 111 -24.33 0.90 -5.00
CA ALA A 111 -24.72 -0.50 -5.16
C ALA A 111 -24.46 -0.99 -6.60
N GLY A 112 -23.98 -2.24 -6.74
CA GLY A 112 -23.74 -2.88 -8.04
C GLY A 112 -22.45 -2.47 -8.76
N SER A 113 -21.61 -1.61 -8.15
CA SER A 113 -20.27 -1.24 -8.64
C SER A 113 -19.21 -2.23 -8.13
N ASP A 114 -18.08 -1.78 -7.58
CA ASP A 114 -17.10 -2.63 -6.93
C ASP A 114 -17.58 -3.19 -5.58
N GLN A 115 -17.03 -4.34 -5.19
CA GLN A 115 -17.31 -5.00 -3.90
C GLN A 115 -16.07 -4.94 -3.02
N ARG A 116 -16.23 -4.63 -1.72
CA ARG A 116 -15.12 -4.69 -0.77
C ARG A 116 -15.53 -5.10 0.65
N ALA A 117 -14.64 -5.84 1.29
CA ALA A 117 -14.63 -6.13 2.71
C ALA A 117 -13.21 -5.86 3.22
N GLU A 118 -12.87 -4.58 3.41
CA GLU A 118 -11.52 -4.15 3.79
C GLU A 118 -11.49 -3.61 5.22
N LEU A 119 -10.49 -4.04 5.99
CA LEU A 119 -10.02 -3.33 7.18
C LEU A 119 -9.05 -2.24 6.73
N TRP A 120 -9.35 -1.00 7.11
CA TRP A 120 -8.49 0.14 6.85
C TRP A 120 -7.68 0.40 8.11
N LEU A 121 -6.36 0.50 7.98
CA LEU A 121 -5.53 0.99 9.07
C LEU A 121 -5.94 2.44 9.35
N ARG A 122 -6.27 2.74 10.62
CA ARG A 122 -6.69 4.09 11.01
C ARG A 122 -5.55 5.09 10.92
N GLU A 123 -4.35 4.62 11.22
CA GLU A 123 -3.16 5.42 11.08
C GLU A 123 -2.90 5.70 9.61
N THR A 124 -2.59 6.95 9.33
CA THR A 124 -2.19 7.39 8.00
C THR A 124 -0.96 8.24 8.17
N GLU A 125 0.04 8.05 7.33
CA GLU A 125 1.32 8.72 7.53
C GLU A 125 1.57 9.74 6.42
N PRO A 126 2.40 10.77 6.62
CA PRO A 126 2.93 11.52 5.49
C PRO A 126 3.54 10.56 4.47
N LYS A 127 3.38 10.85 3.17
CA LYS A 127 4.16 10.12 2.16
C LYS A 127 5.66 10.33 2.41
N GLY A 128 6.49 9.38 1.99
CA GLY A 128 7.93 9.39 2.22
C GLY A 128 8.37 8.90 3.61
N THR A 129 7.44 8.69 4.53
CA THR A 129 7.75 8.07 5.83
C THR A 129 8.27 6.65 5.60
N ASP A 130 9.41 6.34 6.22
CA ASP A 130 10.06 5.03 6.20
C ASP A 130 9.34 4.11 7.19
N LEU A 131 8.60 3.12 6.67
CA LEU A 131 7.72 2.26 7.45
C LEU A 131 7.87 0.80 7.07
N TRP A 132 7.72 -0.04 8.08
CA TRP A 132 7.68 -1.48 7.97
C TRP A 132 6.30 -1.99 8.35
N TYR A 133 5.73 -2.84 7.50
CA TYR A 133 4.49 -3.56 7.75
C TYR A 133 4.79 -5.04 7.80
N GLY A 134 4.22 -5.74 8.76
CA GLY A 134 4.23 -7.20 8.78
C GLY A 134 2.85 -7.72 9.11
N PHE A 135 2.47 -8.81 8.47
CA PHE A 135 1.19 -9.47 8.74
C PHE A 135 1.18 -10.86 8.15
N SER A 136 0.41 -11.75 8.77
CA SER A 136 0.03 -13.02 8.19
C SER A 136 -1.29 -12.86 7.46
N PHE A 137 -1.41 -13.41 6.26
CA PHE A 137 -2.69 -13.46 5.57
C PHE A 137 -2.94 -14.81 4.90
N ARG A 138 -4.21 -15.13 4.74
CA ARG A 138 -4.70 -16.34 4.08
C ARG A 138 -5.94 -16.00 3.29
N ILE A 139 -6.14 -16.65 2.16
CA ILE A 139 -7.40 -16.62 1.40
C ILE A 139 -7.98 -18.01 1.44
N ASP A 140 -9.24 -18.16 1.84
CA ASP A 140 -9.86 -19.48 1.86
C ASP A 140 -9.99 -20.07 0.45
N ALA A 141 -9.71 -21.36 0.35
CA ALA A 141 -9.71 -22.10 -0.90
C ALA A 141 -11.03 -22.88 -1.08
N ALA A 142 -12.06 -22.30 -1.74
CA ALA A 142 -13.01 -22.90 -2.72
C ALA A 142 -14.38 -22.15 -2.81
N PRO A 143 -15.10 -22.15 -3.96
CA PRO A 143 -14.72 -22.35 -5.35
C PRO A 143 -14.69 -20.99 -6.08
N ALA A 144 -13.71 -20.12 -5.81
CA ALA A 144 -13.36 -19.10 -6.80
C ALA A 144 -13.08 -19.84 -8.13
N PRO A 145 -13.74 -19.49 -9.24
CA PRO A 145 -13.50 -20.16 -10.51
C PRO A 145 -12.00 -20.22 -10.79
N ALA A 146 -11.51 -21.37 -11.27
CA ALA A 146 -10.11 -21.51 -11.67
C ALA A 146 -9.73 -20.48 -12.77
N ALA A 147 -10.73 -19.97 -13.50
CA ALA A 147 -10.64 -18.85 -14.41
C ALA A 147 -11.47 -17.68 -13.87
N ASP A 148 -10.89 -16.89 -12.96
CA ASP A 148 -11.43 -15.58 -12.58
C ASP A 148 -10.46 -14.51 -13.10
N ASN A 149 -10.83 -13.92 -14.23
CA ASN A 149 -10.08 -12.82 -14.84
C ASN A 149 -10.47 -11.45 -14.27
N ARG A 150 -11.41 -11.41 -13.32
CA ARG A 150 -11.86 -10.18 -12.68
C ARG A 150 -10.80 -9.69 -11.71
N ARG A 151 -10.80 -8.38 -11.47
CA ARG A 151 -9.90 -7.76 -10.51
C ARG A 151 -10.16 -8.32 -9.11
N LEU A 152 -9.11 -8.80 -8.44
CA LEU A 152 -9.11 -9.02 -6.99
C LEU A 152 -7.83 -8.41 -6.39
N LEU A 153 -8.00 -7.59 -5.36
CA LEU A 153 -6.95 -7.08 -4.49
C LEU A 153 -7.23 -7.56 -3.07
N VAL A 154 -6.18 -7.83 -2.30
CA VAL A 154 -6.32 -8.12 -0.86
C VAL A 154 -5.55 -7.14 0.00
N GLY A 155 -4.39 -6.65 -0.41
CA GLY A 155 -3.63 -5.67 0.36
C GLY A 155 -3.22 -4.50 -0.50
N GLN A 156 -3.35 -3.29 0.04
CA GLN A 156 -3.23 -2.06 -0.72
C GLN A 156 -2.55 -0.99 0.14
N TRP A 157 -1.44 -0.46 -0.36
CA TRP A 157 -0.87 0.78 0.13
C TRP A 157 -1.21 1.88 -0.86
N LYS A 158 -1.88 2.89 -0.35
CA LYS A 158 -2.45 3.98 -1.13
C LYS A 158 -1.89 5.29 -0.64
N GLN A 159 -1.93 6.24 -1.55
CA GLN A 159 -1.69 7.64 -1.29
C GLN A 159 -3.03 8.38 -1.48
N ALA A 160 -3.24 9.46 -0.72
CA ALA A 160 -4.46 10.28 -0.80
C ALA A 160 -4.70 10.79 -2.24
N GLY A 161 -5.96 11.00 -2.59
CA GLY A 161 -6.39 11.40 -3.93
C GLY A 161 -7.04 10.28 -4.73
N GLN A 162 -7.23 10.52 -6.03
CA GLN A 162 -7.96 9.61 -6.93
C GLN A 162 -7.08 8.52 -7.54
N TYR A 163 -5.99 8.19 -6.88
CA TYR A 163 -5.01 7.24 -7.36
C TYR A 163 -5.33 5.79 -7.03
N SER A 164 -4.76 4.89 -7.82
CA SER A 164 -4.64 3.47 -7.49
C SER A 164 -3.68 3.29 -6.31
N PRO A 165 -3.66 2.10 -5.68
CA PRO A 165 -2.59 1.78 -4.75
C PRO A 165 -1.22 1.86 -5.44
N PHE A 166 -0.26 2.54 -4.80
CA PHE A 166 1.12 2.57 -5.27
C PHE A 166 1.84 1.23 -5.00
N LEU A 167 1.30 0.39 -4.11
CA LEU A 167 1.65 -1.02 -3.97
C LEU A 167 0.38 -1.84 -3.78
N GLY A 168 0.15 -2.81 -4.66
CA GLY A 168 -1.03 -3.67 -4.63
C GLY A 168 -0.69 -5.15 -4.60
N GLN A 169 -1.30 -5.88 -3.67
CA GLN A 169 -1.39 -7.34 -3.64
C GLN A 169 -2.59 -7.77 -4.47
N ARG A 170 -2.32 -8.39 -5.62
CA ARG A 170 -3.32 -8.64 -6.66
C ARG A 170 -3.42 -10.12 -6.98
N PHE A 171 -4.59 -10.50 -7.45
CA PHE A 171 -4.93 -11.87 -7.78
C PHE A 171 -5.67 -11.92 -9.10
N ARG A 172 -5.27 -12.86 -9.94
CA ARG A 172 -5.95 -13.21 -11.19
C ARG A 172 -5.75 -14.69 -11.42
N ASN A 173 -6.80 -15.41 -11.81
CA ASN A 173 -6.73 -16.87 -12.01
C ASN A 173 -6.11 -17.60 -10.82
N ARG A 174 -6.43 -17.14 -9.60
CA ARG A 174 -5.90 -17.64 -8.31
C ARG A 174 -4.38 -17.58 -8.17
N LYS A 175 -3.72 -16.73 -8.94
CA LYS A 175 -2.28 -16.49 -8.84
C LYS A 175 -2.00 -15.15 -8.20
N PHE A 176 -1.13 -15.17 -7.20
CA PHE A 176 -0.71 -13.98 -6.49
C PHE A 176 0.35 -13.22 -7.29
N TYR A 177 0.17 -11.91 -7.43
CA TYR A 177 1.18 -11.02 -8.00
C TYR A 177 1.14 -9.64 -7.35
N LEU A 178 2.27 -8.94 -7.44
CA LEU A 178 2.46 -7.61 -6.89
C LEU A 178 2.67 -6.61 -8.00
N THR A 179 2.04 -5.45 -7.85
CA THR A 179 2.31 -4.30 -8.72
C THR A 179 2.68 -3.09 -7.88
N VAL A 180 3.58 -2.28 -8.43
CA VAL A 180 3.78 -0.91 -7.97
C VAL A 180 3.18 0.08 -8.96
N GLU A 181 2.88 1.29 -8.51
CA GLU A 181 2.43 2.38 -9.38
C GLU A 181 3.14 3.69 -9.13
N GLN A 182 3.22 4.51 -10.18
CA GLN A 182 3.77 5.86 -10.15
C GLN A 182 2.99 6.80 -11.09
N ASP A 183 3.24 8.12 -11.00
CA ASP A 183 2.73 9.08 -11.99
C ASP A 183 3.17 8.73 -13.43
N GLY A 184 2.23 8.85 -14.36
CA GLY A 184 2.47 8.88 -15.80
C GLY A 184 2.75 10.30 -16.33
N PRO A 185 2.99 10.44 -17.65
CA PRO A 185 3.32 11.73 -18.26
C PRO A 185 2.13 12.70 -18.33
N ALA A 186 0.89 12.19 -18.40
CA ALA A 186 -0.32 13.03 -18.44
C ALA A 186 -0.95 13.24 -17.05
N ARG A 187 -1.83 14.25 -16.95
CA ARG A 187 -2.50 14.63 -15.68
C ARG A 187 -3.32 13.46 -15.12
N LEU A 188 -3.07 13.07 -13.88
CA LEU A 188 -3.69 11.91 -13.18
C LEU A 188 -3.50 10.57 -13.90
N GLN A 189 -2.63 10.50 -14.91
CA GLN A 189 -2.26 9.24 -15.55
C GLN A 189 -1.34 8.48 -14.61
N GLN A 190 -1.49 7.17 -14.58
CA GLN A 190 -0.78 6.29 -13.66
C GLN A 190 -0.06 5.22 -14.46
N CYS A 191 1.18 4.94 -14.10
CA CYS A 191 1.93 3.81 -14.61
C CYS A 191 1.83 2.66 -13.63
N ARG A 192 1.34 1.51 -14.06
CA ARG A 192 1.33 0.28 -13.26
C ARG A 192 2.42 -0.67 -13.76
N VAL A 193 3.21 -1.22 -12.85
CA VAL A 193 4.34 -2.11 -13.15
C VAL A 193 4.22 -3.41 -12.35
N LEU A 194 4.39 -4.56 -13.00
CA LEU A 194 4.46 -5.88 -12.38
C LEU A 194 5.86 -6.10 -11.78
N VAL A 195 5.95 -6.39 -10.48
CA VAL A 195 7.24 -6.48 -9.77
C VAL A 195 7.55 -7.86 -9.18
N ALA A 196 6.53 -8.64 -8.81
CA ALA A 196 6.69 -10.01 -8.32
C ALA A 196 5.44 -10.84 -8.60
N TRP A 197 5.59 -12.16 -8.67
CA TRP A 197 4.49 -13.10 -8.96
C TRP A 197 4.76 -14.49 -8.38
N GLU A 198 3.69 -15.25 -8.18
CA GLU A 198 3.70 -16.66 -7.82
C GLU A 198 4.17 -17.53 -8.99
N ASP A 199 4.78 -18.67 -8.69
CA ASP A 199 5.10 -19.67 -9.70
C ASP A 199 3.86 -20.11 -10.49
N GLY A 200 4.02 -20.22 -11.81
CA GLY A 200 2.92 -20.55 -12.73
C GLY A 200 1.94 -19.39 -12.99
N PHE A 201 2.22 -18.16 -12.53
CA PHE A 201 1.54 -16.97 -13.05
C PHE A 201 1.86 -16.79 -14.54
N ASP A 202 0.83 -16.67 -15.38
CA ASP A 202 1.01 -16.37 -16.79
C ASP A 202 1.33 -14.88 -16.97
N VAL A 203 2.62 -14.57 -17.07
CA VAL A 203 3.10 -13.19 -17.25
C VAL A 203 2.59 -12.54 -18.54
N SER A 204 2.09 -13.31 -19.52
CA SER A 204 1.47 -12.76 -20.73
C SER A 204 0.10 -12.13 -20.49
N GLU A 205 -0.51 -12.40 -19.32
CA GLU A 205 -1.71 -11.68 -18.86
C GLU A 205 -1.42 -10.22 -18.48
N PHE A 206 -0.13 -9.85 -18.39
CA PHE A 206 0.34 -8.49 -18.27
C PHE A 206 0.85 -7.97 -19.62
N PRO A 207 0.71 -6.66 -19.91
CA PRO A 207 1.23 -6.09 -21.15
C PRO A 207 2.73 -6.34 -21.39
N PRO A 208 3.21 -6.29 -22.65
CA PRO A 208 4.55 -6.78 -23.04
C PRO A 208 5.73 -6.20 -22.24
N HIS A 209 5.64 -4.93 -21.85
CA HIS A 209 6.70 -4.25 -21.09
C HIS A 209 6.62 -4.51 -19.57
N ARG A 210 5.72 -5.38 -19.13
CA ARG A 210 5.37 -5.57 -17.70
C ARG A 210 4.94 -4.27 -17.01
N SER A 211 4.58 -3.28 -17.81
CA SER A 211 4.04 -2.00 -17.40
C SER A 211 3.01 -1.50 -18.39
N PHE A 212 2.13 -0.63 -17.95
CA PHE A 212 1.22 0.09 -18.83
C PHE A 212 0.73 1.39 -18.18
N LEU A 213 0.33 2.34 -19.02
CA LEU A 213 -0.33 3.56 -18.58
C LEU A 213 -1.83 3.34 -18.50
N HIS A 214 -2.45 3.81 -17.43
CA HIS A 214 -3.90 3.77 -17.25
C HIS A 214 -4.37 4.99 -16.47
N ASP A 215 -5.69 5.22 -16.52
CA ASP A 215 -6.30 6.47 -16.10
C ASP A 215 -5.65 7.70 -16.77
N GLY A 216 -6.04 8.91 -16.37
CA GLY A 216 -5.46 10.17 -16.85
C GLY A 216 -6.29 10.93 -17.85
N PHE A 217 -5.88 12.18 -18.08
CA PHE A 217 -6.61 13.15 -18.89
C PHE A 217 -5.67 13.90 -19.83
N ASP A 218 -6.16 14.19 -21.03
CA ASP A 218 -5.48 15.08 -21.98
C ASP A 218 -5.55 16.57 -21.55
N PRO A 219 -4.86 17.49 -22.23
CA PRO A 219 -4.92 18.93 -21.91
C PRO A 219 -6.31 19.57 -22.04
N ALA A 220 -7.22 18.94 -22.82
CA ALA A 220 -8.61 19.39 -22.96
C ALA A 220 -9.53 18.80 -21.87
N GLY A 221 -9.01 17.93 -20.99
CA GLY A 221 -9.75 17.29 -19.92
C GLY A 221 -10.48 16.01 -20.32
N ASN A 222 -10.23 15.47 -21.51
CA ASN A 222 -10.81 14.19 -21.93
C ASN A 222 -10.07 13.03 -21.28
N LYS A 223 -10.79 11.99 -20.87
CA LYS A 223 -10.20 10.77 -20.30
C LYS A 223 -9.37 10.04 -21.36
N LEU A 224 -8.14 9.69 -21.00
CA LEU A 224 -7.26 8.86 -21.83
C LEU A 224 -7.65 7.38 -21.71
N ALA A 225 -7.62 6.69 -22.84
CA ALA A 225 -7.68 5.22 -22.84
C ALA A 225 -6.37 4.64 -22.24
N PRO A 226 -6.42 3.45 -21.62
CA PRO A 226 -5.20 2.77 -21.21
C PRO A 226 -4.27 2.51 -22.41
N ASP A 227 -2.97 2.71 -22.20
CA ASP A 227 -1.93 2.41 -23.16
C ASP A 227 -1.07 1.24 -22.65
N TYR A 228 -1.31 0.08 -23.27
CA TYR A 228 -0.65 -1.19 -22.96
C TYR A 228 0.66 -1.40 -23.71
N THR A 229 1.11 -0.43 -24.50
CA THR A 229 2.34 -0.54 -25.31
C THR A 229 3.50 0.26 -24.74
N THR A 230 3.24 1.17 -23.80
CA THR A 230 4.29 2.01 -23.21
C THR A 230 5.04 1.31 -22.07
N ASP A 231 6.37 1.37 -22.14
CA ASP A 231 7.29 1.02 -21.05
C ASP A 231 7.43 2.18 -20.05
N CYS A 232 6.37 2.40 -19.28
CA CYS A 232 6.30 3.52 -18.34
C CYS A 232 7.06 3.27 -17.03
N GLY A 233 7.56 2.04 -16.80
CA GLY A 233 8.30 1.64 -15.60
C GLY A 233 9.82 1.63 -15.80
N SER A 234 10.31 2.18 -16.91
CA SER A 234 11.72 2.11 -17.32
C SER A 234 12.71 2.84 -16.39
N ASP A 235 12.22 3.70 -15.50
CA ASP A 235 13.00 4.34 -14.43
C ASP A 235 13.10 3.51 -13.14
N LEU A 236 12.47 2.33 -13.10
CA LEU A 236 12.53 1.42 -11.96
C LEU A 236 13.66 0.39 -12.09
N THR A 237 14.36 0.15 -10.98
CA THR A 237 15.21 -1.04 -10.81
C THR A 237 14.44 -2.08 -10.01
N ILE A 238 14.14 -3.22 -10.64
CA ILE A 238 13.39 -4.32 -10.02
C ILE A 238 14.32 -5.53 -9.87
N ASP A 239 14.67 -5.85 -8.64
CA ASP A 239 15.53 -6.97 -8.26
C ASP A 239 14.69 -8.08 -7.62
N ARG A 240 14.10 -8.94 -8.46
CA ARG A 240 13.28 -10.09 -8.04
C ARG A 240 14.19 -11.26 -7.68
N ARG A 241 14.06 -11.77 -6.45
CA ARG A 241 14.92 -12.81 -5.85
C ARG A 241 14.23 -14.17 -5.71
N ALA A 242 12.93 -14.18 -5.46
CA ALA A 242 12.15 -15.39 -5.29
C ALA A 242 10.72 -15.22 -5.83
N SER A 243 9.97 -16.31 -5.90
CA SER A 243 8.55 -16.32 -6.27
C SER A 243 7.66 -16.12 -5.05
N LEU A 244 6.48 -15.55 -5.25
CA LEU A 244 5.50 -15.42 -4.16
C LEU A 244 4.92 -16.79 -3.79
N PRO A 245 4.73 -17.09 -2.49
CA PRO A 245 3.95 -18.24 -2.06
C PRO A 245 2.46 -18.00 -2.29
N SER A 246 1.69 -19.07 -2.52
CA SER A 246 0.24 -18.95 -2.70
C SER A 246 -0.46 -18.79 -1.33
N PRO A 247 -1.32 -17.76 -1.14
CA PRO A 247 -2.10 -17.61 0.09
C PRO A 247 -3.41 -18.38 0.06
N TYR A 248 -3.73 -19.10 -1.03
CA TYR A 248 -4.96 -19.88 -1.11
C TYR A 248 -4.84 -21.16 -0.28
N GLY A 249 -5.58 -21.23 0.82
CA GLY A 249 -5.62 -22.38 1.71
C GLY A 249 -4.40 -22.54 2.62
N ALA A 250 -3.49 -21.56 2.62
CA ALA A 250 -2.29 -21.51 3.45
C ALA A 250 -2.03 -20.09 3.95
N TRP A 251 -1.41 -19.97 5.12
CA TRP A 251 -0.93 -18.69 5.64
C TRP A 251 0.35 -18.28 4.92
N VAL A 252 0.45 -16.99 4.62
CA VAL A 252 1.66 -16.34 4.13
C VAL A 252 2.01 -15.21 5.09
N ASP A 253 3.21 -15.27 5.66
CA ASP A 253 3.77 -14.20 6.49
C ASP A 253 4.45 -13.19 5.58
N MET A 254 3.90 -11.98 5.49
CA MET A 254 4.45 -10.88 4.69
C MET A 254 5.21 -9.90 5.57
N VAL A 255 6.32 -9.38 5.04
CA VAL A 255 6.95 -8.14 5.52
C VAL A 255 7.14 -7.20 4.34
N VAL A 256 6.78 -5.94 4.51
CA VAL A 256 6.85 -4.90 3.48
C VAL A 256 7.50 -3.66 4.07
N HIS A 257 8.64 -3.26 3.50
CA HIS A 257 9.35 -2.02 3.81
C HIS A 257 9.03 -1.00 2.73
N ILE A 258 8.60 0.19 3.13
CA ILE A 258 8.15 1.26 2.23
C ILE A 258 8.82 2.57 2.62
N LYS A 259 9.42 3.23 1.64
CA LYS A 259 9.80 4.64 1.68
C LYS A 259 9.49 5.24 0.32
N VAL A 260 8.33 5.89 0.19
CA VAL A 260 7.75 6.28 -1.11
C VAL A 260 7.25 7.72 -1.09
N ASP A 261 7.92 8.61 -1.82
CA ASP A 261 7.61 10.05 -1.92
C ASP A 261 7.49 10.58 -3.38
N ALA A 262 7.57 9.69 -4.37
CA ALA A 262 7.71 10.02 -5.79
C ALA A 262 9.08 10.63 -6.14
N GLN A 263 10.14 10.10 -5.51
CA GLN A 263 11.54 10.48 -5.72
C GLN A 263 12.35 9.35 -6.36
N PRO A 264 13.45 9.66 -7.09
CA PRO A 264 14.27 8.64 -7.75
C PRO A 264 14.89 7.58 -6.82
N ASP A 265 14.98 7.86 -5.52
CA ASP A 265 15.53 6.97 -4.49
C ASP A 265 14.45 6.26 -3.64
N ASP A 266 13.17 6.30 -4.03
CA ASP A 266 12.13 5.57 -3.32
C ASP A 266 12.43 4.06 -3.29
N LEU A 267 11.89 3.39 -2.29
CA LEU A 267 12.18 2.00 -1.96
C LEU A 267 10.90 1.25 -1.58
N ILE A 268 10.73 0.07 -2.18
CA ILE A 268 9.86 -0.98 -1.67
C ILE A 268 10.65 -2.28 -1.58
N GLU A 269 10.65 -2.92 -0.41
CA GLU A 269 11.19 -4.26 -0.23
C GLU A 269 10.14 -5.20 0.34
N ILE A 270 10.13 -6.44 -0.14
CA ILE A 270 9.07 -7.39 0.20
C ILE A 270 9.69 -8.74 0.53
N TRP A 271 9.25 -9.30 1.65
CA TRP A 271 9.55 -10.65 2.08
C TRP A 271 8.25 -11.43 2.22
N ALA A 272 8.32 -12.73 1.95
CA ALA A 272 7.24 -13.67 2.21
C ALA A 272 7.83 -14.92 2.88
N ASN A 273 7.22 -15.38 3.97
CA ASN A 273 7.67 -16.51 4.77
C ASN A 273 9.15 -16.40 5.21
N GLY A 274 9.62 -15.17 5.43
CA GLY A 274 11.00 -14.87 5.80
C GLY A 274 12.02 -14.84 4.66
N GLU A 275 11.62 -15.17 3.43
CA GLU A 275 12.47 -15.08 2.25
C GLU A 275 12.26 -13.74 1.55
N LYS A 276 13.35 -13.11 1.09
CA LYS A 276 13.27 -11.85 0.33
C LYS A 276 12.76 -12.13 -1.08
N ILE A 277 11.65 -11.51 -1.46
CA ILE A 277 10.99 -11.72 -2.75
C ILE A 277 11.46 -10.72 -3.79
N VAL A 278 11.42 -9.43 -3.47
CA VAL A 278 11.76 -8.37 -4.42
C VAL A 278 12.23 -7.11 -3.71
N THR A 279 13.15 -6.40 -4.36
CA THR A 279 13.42 -5.00 -4.07
C THR A 279 13.14 -4.15 -5.30
N VAL A 280 12.39 -3.07 -5.11
CA VAL A 280 12.06 -2.09 -6.14
C VAL A 280 12.64 -0.75 -5.72
N ARG A 281 13.39 -0.11 -6.62
CA ARG A 281 13.91 1.25 -6.48
C ARG A 281 13.57 2.09 -7.69
N GLY A 282 13.57 3.40 -7.53
CA GLY A 282 13.17 4.35 -8.57
C GLY A 282 11.97 5.14 -8.08
N ARG A 283 11.39 5.96 -8.95
CA ARG A 283 10.25 6.81 -8.59
C ARG A 283 9.01 5.96 -8.31
N LEU A 284 8.38 6.13 -7.14
CA LEU A 284 7.21 5.34 -6.75
C LEU A 284 6.12 6.28 -6.19
N GLY A 285 4.86 5.94 -6.41
CA GLY A 285 3.74 6.78 -5.97
C GLY A 285 3.60 8.09 -6.75
N TYR A 286 2.91 9.06 -6.15
CA TYR A 286 2.31 10.20 -6.84
C TYR A 286 2.79 11.53 -6.24
N ARG A 287 3.19 12.47 -7.11
CA ARG A 287 3.83 13.73 -6.69
C ARG A 287 2.90 14.67 -5.94
N ASP A 288 1.62 14.69 -6.31
CA ASP A 288 0.59 15.58 -5.77
C ASP A 288 -0.26 14.93 -4.66
N SER A 289 0.23 13.85 -4.05
CA SER A 289 -0.37 13.26 -2.85
C SER A 289 0.30 13.77 -1.56
N GLY A 290 -0.41 13.66 -0.43
CA GLY A 290 0.08 14.14 0.88
C GLY A 290 0.26 13.03 1.93
N ARG A 291 -0.73 12.15 2.09
CA ARG A 291 -0.71 11.06 3.08
C ARG A 291 -0.78 9.70 2.41
N GLN A 292 -0.25 8.69 3.08
CA GLN A 292 -0.33 7.28 2.71
C GLN A 292 -1.06 6.46 3.78
N TYR A 293 -1.70 5.37 3.37
CA TYR A 293 -2.49 4.51 4.25
C TYR A 293 -2.55 3.07 3.72
N PHE A 294 -2.81 2.13 4.64
CA PHE A 294 -2.89 0.70 4.35
C PHE A 294 -4.32 0.18 4.47
N LYS A 295 -4.68 -0.73 3.57
CA LYS A 295 -5.96 -1.46 3.57
C LYS A 295 -5.71 -2.92 3.31
N ILE A 296 -6.46 -3.78 3.99
CA ILE A 296 -6.39 -5.23 3.77
C ILE A 296 -7.78 -5.87 3.83
N GLY A 297 -7.99 -6.87 2.98
CA GLY A 297 -9.25 -7.56 2.77
C GLY A 297 -9.68 -7.54 1.30
N PRO A 298 -10.62 -8.40 0.89
CA PRO A 298 -10.99 -8.56 -0.51
C PRO A 298 -11.60 -7.28 -1.09
N TYR A 299 -11.05 -6.84 -2.22
CA TYR A 299 -11.58 -5.78 -3.08
C TYR A 299 -11.60 -6.22 -4.52
N ARG A 300 -12.79 -6.27 -5.13
CA ARG A 300 -12.95 -6.84 -6.46
C ARG A 300 -14.02 -6.17 -7.31
N ASP A 301 -13.99 -6.51 -8.58
CA ASP A 301 -15.15 -6.31 -9.46
C ASP A 301 -16.32 -7.19 -8.97
N PRO A 302 -17.56 -6.79 -9.23
CA PRO A 302 -18.70 -7.49 -8.67
C PRO A 302 -18.77 -8.95 -9.14
N GLY A 303 -19.10 -9.84 -8.20
CA GLY A 303 -19.12 -11.28 -8.42
C GLY A 303 -20.06 -12.00 -7.45
N GLU A 304 -20.46 -13.19 -7.84
CA GLU A 304 -21.40 -14.03 -7.09
C GLU A 304 -20.70 -15.02 -6.17
N THR A 305 -19.44 -15.36 -6.45
CA THR A 305 -18.69 -16.30 -5.63
C THR A 305 -18.23 -15.65 -4.33
N PRO A 306 -18.41 -16.29 -3.16
CA PRO A 306 -17.83 -15.79 -1.92
C PRO A 306 -16.30 -15.68 -2.00
N VAL A 307 -15.72 -14.67 -1.33
CA VAL A 307 -14.27 -14.57 -1.11
C VAL A 307 -14.06 -14.24 0.36
N VAL A 308 -13.27 -15.06 1.04
CA VAL A 308 -12.90 -14.85 2.44
C VAL A 308 -11.38 -14.73 2.53
N ALA A 309 -10.91 -13.62 3.10
CA ALA A 309 -9.54 -13.45 3.49
C ALA A 309 -9.44 -13.35 5.01
N HIS A 310 -8.34 -13.85 5.55
CA HIS A 310 -8.00 -13.80 6.96
C HIS A 310 -6.73 -12.99 7.15
N LEU A 311 -6.66 -12.25 8.25
CA LEU A 311 -5.54 -11.44 8.68
C LEU A 311 -5.19 -11.82 10.11
N ASP A 312 -3.90 -11.95 10.37
CA ASP A 312 -3.37 -12.21 11.70
C ASP A 312 -1.98 -11.57 11.86
N ASN A 313 -1.47 -11.50 13.09
CA ASN A 313 -0.11 -11.06 13.43
C ASN A 313 0.33 -9.75 12.78
N PHE A 314 -0.57 -8.77 12.75
CA PHE A 314 -0.26 -7.47 12.17
C PHE A 314 0.80 -6.73 13.02
N GLY A 315 1.71 -6.05 12.35
CA GLY A 315 2.70 -5.15 12.90
C GLY A 315 2.94 -3.97 11.98
N LEU A 316 3.10 -2.79 12.57
CA LEU A 316 3.63 -1.58 11.94
C LEU A 316 4.78 -1.08 12.82
N GLY A 317 5.91 -0.73 12.23
CA GLY A 317 7.10 -0.30 12.94
C GLY A 317 8.20 0.18 12.00
N HIS A 318 9.45 0.08 12.47
CA HIS A 318 10.62 0.74 11.86
C HIS A 318 11.75 -0.21 11.48
N SER A 319 11.54 -1.52 11.65
CA SER A 319 12.50 -2.54 11.25
C SER A 319 11.81 -3.85 10.90
N PHE A 320 12.55 -4.73 10.22
CA PHE A 320 12.09 -6.07 9.90
C PHE A 320 11.72 -6.85 11.18
N GLU A 321 12.58 -6.81 12.19
CA GLU A 321 12.44 -7.57 13.43
C GLU A 321 11.21 -7.16 14.26
N GLU A 322 10.85 -5.88 14.22
CA GLU A 322 9.67 -5.35 14.92
C GLU A 322 8.36 -5.86 14.32
N VAL A 323 8.33 -6.11 13.01
CA VAL A 323 7.09 -6.42 12.30
C VAL A 323 6.98 -7.85 11.81
N ASP A 324 8.07 -8.62 11.78
CA ASP A 324 8.07 -10.01 11.34
C ASP A 324 6.99 -10.86 12.06
N PRO A 325 5.95 -11.35 11.36
CA PRO A 325 4.86 -12.12 11.97
C PRO A 325 5.32 -13.35 12.77
N ARG A 326 6.48 -13.91 12.43
CA ARG A 326 7.06 -15.07 13.13
C ARG A 326 7.45 -14.76 14.58
N ARG A 327 7.51 -13.49 14.98
CA ARG A 327 7.72 -13.11 16.38
C ARG A 327 6.56 -13.53 17.30
N PHE A 328 5.37 -13.77 16.74
CA PHE A 328 4.20 -14.25 17.47
C PHE A 328 4.22 -15.76 17.75
N ASP A 329 5.18 -16.51 17.18
CA ASP A 329 5.36 -17.94 17.45
C ASP A 329 6.07 -18.24 18.78
N LYS A 330 6.50 -17.21 19.49
CA LYS A 330 7.38 -17.31 20.67
C LYS A 330 6.63 -17.40 21.99
#